data_AF-A0A4R2J188-F1
#
_entry.id   AF-A0A4R2J188-F1
#
_cell.length_a   1.000
_cell.length_b   1.000
_cell.length_c   1.000
_cell.angle_alpha   90.00
_cell.angle_beta   90.00
_cell.angle_gamma   90.00
#
_symmetry.space_group_name_H-M   'P 1'
#
loop_
_entity.id
_entity.type
_entity.pdbx_description
1 polymer ?
#
loop_
_entity_poly.entity_id
_entity_poly.type
_entity_poly.pdbx_seq_one_letter_code
_entity_poly.pdbx_strand_id
1 'polypeptide(L)' 'MQYRRGMPLKRRTVYIDEADLTLIRQAADRRGISSAEVIREGIHLAALTNRSWDDPLDWPTFEPVAKPHQ' A
#
# COMPACT_ATOMS: atom_id res chain seq x y z
N MET A 1 5.16 15.93 2.03
CA MET A 1 5.36 15.41 3.40
C MET A 1 6.73 14.76 3.45
N GLN A 2 7.63 15.27 4.30
CA GLN A 2 8.98 14.73 4.44
C GLN A 2 8.92 13.56 5.43
N TYR A 3 9.02 12.32 4.98
CA TYR A 3 9.26 11.18 5.88
C TYR A 3 10.71 11.30 6.40
N ARG A 4 10.91 12.07 7.46
CA ARG A 4 12.21 12.21 8.12
C ARG A 4 12.10 11.72 9.57
N ARG A 5 12.75 10.57 9.81
CA ARG A 5 13.05 9.85 11.08
C ARG A 5 12.02 8.80 11.53
N GLY A 6 12.45 7.53 11.59
CA GLY A 6 12.02 6.63 12.66
C GLY A 6 11.74 5.16 12.34
N MET A 7 11.67 4.72 11.07
CA MET A 7 11.41 3.31 10.76
C MET A 7 12.70 2.61 10.31
N PRO A 8 13.03 1.42 10.85
CA PRO A 8 14.18 0.66 10.38
C PRO A 8 13.92 0.20 8.94
N LEU A 9 14.53 0.87 7.97
CA LEU A 9 14.48 0.49 6.57
C LEU A 9 15.38 -0.72 6.35
N LYS A 10 14.81 -1.84 5.90
CA LYS A 10 15.58 -3.03 5.50
C LYS A 10 15.94 -2.92 4.02
N ARG A 11 17.25 -2.99 3.70
CA ARG A 11 17.71 -3.01 2.30
C ARG A 11 17.22 -4.26 1.60
N ARG A 12 16.61 -4.09 0.43
CA ARG A 12 16.22 -5.17 -0.50
C ARG A 12 16.69 -4.82 -1.90
N THR A 13 17.06 -5.84 -2.67
CA THR A 13 17.42 -5.73 -4.09
C THR A 13 16.31 -6.38 -4.90
N VAL A 14 15.85 -5.71 -5.95
CA VAL A 14 14.78 -6.17 -6.84
C VAL A 14 15.24 -5.92 -8.26
N TYR A 15 14.89 -6.83 -9.17
CA TYR A 15 15.10 -6.64 -10.59
C TYR A 15 13.93 -5.86 -11.18
N ILE A 16 14.23 -4.86 -12.00
CA ILE A 16 13.26 -4.00 -12.66
C ILE A 16 13.70 -3.91 -14.11
N ASP A 17 12.77 -3.94 -15.05
CA ASP A 17 13.10 -3.74 -16.45
C ASP A 17 13.57 -2.29 -16.71
N GLU A 18 14.21 -2.10 -17.86
CA GLU A 18 14.80 -0.81 -18.22
C GLU A 18 13.75 0.28 -18.51
N ALA A 19 12.58 -0.12 -19.01
CA ALA A 19 11.50 0.81 -19.32
C ALA A 19 10.90 1.40 -18.04
N ASP A 20 10.61 0.55 -17.06
CA ASP A 20 10.13 0.94 -15.74
C ASP A 20 11.17 1.77 -14.99
N LEU A 21 12.45 1.41 -15.06
CA LEU A 21 13.51 2.20 -14.45
C LEU A 21 13.58 3.62 -15.05
N THR A 22 13.34 3.75 -16.35
CA THR A 22 13.30 5.04 -17.04
C THR A 22 12.11 5.88 -16.57
N LEU A 23 10.92 5.27 -16.45
CA LEU A 23 9.72 5.94 -15.95
C LEU A 23 9.88 6.40 -14.50
N ILE A 24 10.49 5.58 -13.64
CA ILE A 24 10.76 5.91 -12.24
C ILE A 24 11.72 7.11 -12.14
N ARG A 25 12.76 7.15 -12.96
CA ARG A 25 13.71 8.28 -13.01
C ARG A 25 13.02 9.58 -13.44
N GLN A 26 12.24 9.54 -14.51
CA GLN A 26 11.47 10.71 -14.97
C GLN A 26 10.46 11.19 -13.91
N ALA A 27 9.81 10.28 -13.20
CA ALA A 27 8.90 10.63 -12.10
C ALA A 27 9.65 11.27 -10.92
N ALA A 28 10.85 10.77 -10.60
CA ALA A 28 11.72 11.31 -9.58
C ALA A 28 12.19 12.73 -9.92
N ASP A 29 12.62 12.95 -11.18
CA ASP A 29 13.07 14.24 -11.69
C ASP A 29 11.95 15.29 -11.66
N ARG A 30 10.75 14.92 -12.15
CA ARG A 30 9.56 15.80 -12.09
C ARG A 30 9.18 16.23 -10.68
N ARG A 31 9.48 15.40 -9.68
CA ARG A 31 9.13 15.62 -8.26
C ARG A 31 10.30 16.17 -7.43
N GLY A 32 11.52 16.24 -7.99
CA GLY A 32 12.72 16.66 -7.27
C GLY A 32 13.11 15.73 -6.10
N ILE A 33 12.83 14.42 -6.22
CA ILE A 33 13.14 13.42 -5.19
C ILE A 33 14.02 12.31 -5.76
N SER A 34 14.55 11.41 -4.91
CA SER A 34 15.33 10.25 -5.38
C SER A 34 14.43 9.16 -5.96
N SER A 35 14.91 8.42 -6.97
CA SER A 35 14.21 7.22 -7.49
C SER A 35 13.91 6.19 -6.40
N ALA A 36 14.78 6.07 -5.40
CA ALA A 36 14.56 5.18 -4.26
C ALA A 36 13.36 5.60 -3.40
N GLU A 37 13.03 6.89 -3.33
CA GLU A 37 11.84 7.38 -2.63
C GLU A 37 10.56 7.00 -3.40
N VAL A 38 10.58 7.14 -4.74
CA VAL A 38 9.48 6.71 -5.60
C VAL A 38 9.22 5.20 -5.45
N ILE A 39 10.29 4.40 -5.46
CA ILE A 39 10.19 2.93 -5.27
C ILE A 39 9.65 2.60 -3.87
N ARG A 40 10.11 3.29 -2.82
CA ARG A 40 9.60 3.09 -1.46
C ARG A 40 8.10 3.40 -1.36
N GLU A 41 7.66 4.49 -1.96
CA GLU A 41 6.25 4.88 -2.01
C GLU A 41 5.40 3.82 -2.72
N GLY A 42 5.87 3.34 -3.89
CA GLY A 42 5.20 2.26 -4.62
C GLY A 42 5.08 0.97 -3.82
N ILE A 43 6.15 0.53 -3.15
CA ILE A 43 6.13 -0.65 -2.27
C ILE A 43 5.17 -0.44 -1.10
N HIS A 44 5.15 0.75 -0.50
CA HIS A 44 4.25 1.05 0.61
C HIS A 44 2.78 0.99 0.18
N LEU A 45 2.45 1.59 -0.96
CA LEU A 45 1.10 1.54 -1.52
C LEU A 45 0.68 0.09 -1.82
N ALA A 46 1.53 -0.69 -2.47
CA ALA A 46 1.27 -2.10 -2.73
C ALA A 46 1.08 -2.92 -1.43
N ALA A 47 1.83 -2.62 -0.37
CA ALA A 47 1.64 -3.26 0.92
C ALA A 47 0.29 -2.87 1.56
N LEU A 48 -0.10 -1.60 1.48
CA LEU A 48 -1.39 -1.12 2.01
C LEU A 48 -2.57 -1.75 1.27
N THR A 49 -2.50 -1.89 -0.06
CA THR A 49 -3.59 -2.51 -0.84
C THR A 49 -3.75 -4.00 -0.55
N ASN A 50 -2.66 -4.68 -0.17
CA ASN A 50 -2.67 -6.11 0.16
C ASN A 50 -2.75 -6.37 1.67
N ARG A 51 -2.96 -5.33 2.49
CA ARG A 51 -3.21 -5.50 3.91
C ARG A 51 -4.60 -6.12 4.06
N SER A 52 -4.64 -7.45 4.19
CA SER A 52 -5.85 -8.19 4.51
C SER A 52 -6.47 -7.63 5.78
N TRP A 53 -7.79 -7.48 5.77
CA TRP A 53 -8.61 -7.34 6.97
C TRP A 53 -8.68 -8.70 7.66
N ASP A 54 -7.53 -9.25 8.07
CA ASP A 54 -7.42 -10.59 8.69
C ASP A 54 -8.05 -10.65 10.10
N ASP A 55 -8.49 -9.52 10.65
CA ASP A 55 -9.38 -9.55 11.81
C ASP A 55 -10.77 -9.97 11.34
N PRO A 56 -11.37 -11.03 11.93
CA PRO A 56 -12.77 -11.35 11.68
C PRO A 56 -13.60 -10.11 12.01
N LEU A 57 -14.28 -9.54 11.01
CA LEU A 57 -15.21 -8.47 11.27
C LEU A 57 -16.32 -9.03 12.16
N ASP A 58 -16.41 -8.47 13.37
CA ASP A 58 -17.51 -8.70 14.30
C ASP A 58 -18.77 -8.01 13.74
N TRP A 59 -19.32 -8.59 12.67
CA TRP A 59 -20.50 -8.06 12.02
C TRP A 59 -21.69 -8.31 12.94
N PRO A 60 -22.50 -7.28 13.26
CA PRO A 60 -23.69 -7.49 14.07
C PRO A 60 -24.60 -8.50 13.38
N THR A 61 -24.92 -9.59 14.07
CA THR A 61 -25.93 -10.55 13.60
C THR A 61 -27.29 -9.91 13.81
N PHE A 62 -28.03 -9.68 12.73
CA PHE A 62 -29.42 -9.24 12.81
C PHE A 62 -30.31 -10.47 12.98
N GLU A 63 -31.08 -10.52 14.07
CA GLU A 63 -32.12 -11.53 14.24
C GLU A 63 -33.20 -11.35 13.15
N PRO A 64 -33.63 -12.42 12.46
CA PRO A 64 -34.72 -12.32 11.52
C PRO A 64 -36.01 -12.00 12.28
N VAL A 65 -36.66 -10.90 11.93
CA VAL A 65 -38.00 -10.55 12.45
C VAL A 65 -38.94 -11.72 12.13
N ALA A 66 -39.45 -12.38 13.18
CA ALA A 66 -40.41 -13.46 13.06
C ALA A 66 -41.60 -13.00 12.21
N LYS A 67 -41.93 -13.76 11.16
CA LYS A 67 -43.07 -13.46 10.29
C LYS A 67 -44.36 -13.57 11.11
N PRO A 68 -45.29 -12.61 11.04
CA PRO A 68 -46.58 -12.77 11.69
C PRO A 68 -47.32 -13.93 11.03
N HIS A 69 -47.73 -14.90 11.85
CA HIS A 69 -48.60 -15.98 11.42
C HIS A 69 -49.95 -15.38 11.01
N GLN A 70 -50.34 -15.60 9.76
CA GLN A 70 -51.68 -15.33 9.24
C GLN A 70 -52.62 -16.47 9.60
#